data_AF-A0A0U3ICV8-F1
#
_entry.id   AF-A0A0U3ICV8-F1
#
_cell.length_a   1.000
_cell.length_b   1.000
_cell.length_c   1.000
_cell.angle_alpha   90.00
_cell.angle_beta   90.00
_cell.angle_gamma   90.00
#
_symmetry.space_group_name_H-M   'P 1'
#
loop_
_entity.id
_entity.type
_entity.pdbx_description
1 polymer ?
#
loop_
_entity_poly.entity_id
_entity_poly.type
_entity_poly.pdbx_seq_one_letter_code
_entity_poly.pdbx_strand_id
1 'polypeptide(L)'
;MHKTGLIMSLMMMVSASVYASDLKPYRFDSMQMNLGALFFDRADRMKPAKSDFKVNRSVAMSNDDGHRAVILSLENLSSGRRILEPEQLMVIYADGTALRVNTLPKKILLEGYEKRNFTLELGVNDYPVVAVVAANNEGY
;
A
#
# COMPACT_ATOMS: atom_id res chain seq x y z
N MET A 1 -22.25 53.05 17.94
CA MET A 1 -22.44 51.63 18.33
C MET A 1 -22.46 50.65 17.14
N HIS A 2 -21.85 50.94 15.98
CA HIS A 2 -21.87 50.04 14.81
C HIS A 2 -20.52 49.35 14.50
N LYS A 3 -19.39 49.85 15.01
CA LYS A 3 -18.06 49.30 14.71
C LYS A 3 -17.71 48.05 15.53
N THR A 4 -18.26 47.91 16.72
CA THR A 4 -18.03 46.75 17.61
C THR A 4 -18.76 45.49 17.14
N GLY A 5 -19.95 45.63 16.56
CA GLY A 5 -20.69 44.50 15.98
C GLY A 5 -20.00 43.87 14.76
N LEU A 6 -19.32 44.69 13.95
CA LEU A 6 -18.60 44.21 12.77
C LEU A 6 -17.33 43.42 13.13
N ILE A 7 -16.64 43.80 14.20
CA ILE A 7 -15.45 43.10 14.71
C ILE A 7 -15.85 41.74 15.34
N MET A 8 -16.97 41.71 16.06
CA MET A 8 -17.49 40.48 16.67
C MET A 8 -17.99 39.47 15.62
N SER A 9 -18.58 39.95 14.53
CA SER A 9 -18.97 39.10 13.39
C SER A 9 -17.77 38.54 12.60
N LEU A 10 -16.62 39.21 12.63
CA LEU A 10 -15.41 38.74 11.95
C LEU A 10 -14.68 37.64 12.75
N MET A 11 -14.74 37.67 14.10
CA MET A 11 -14.15 36.62 14.94
C MET A 11 -14.93 35.30 14.92
N MET A 12 -16.25 35.33 14.66
CA MET A 12 -17.07 34.10 14.57
C MET A 12 -16.79 33.26 13.31
N MET A 13 -16.17 33.82 12.28
CA MET A 13 -15.85 33.09 11.04
C MET A 13 -14.52 32.32 11.09
N VAL A 14 -13.72 32.46 12.16
CA VAL A 14 -12.44 31.74 12.34
C VAL A 14 -12.61 30.60 13.36
N SER A 15 -13.65 29.80 13.19
CA SER A 15 -13.76 28.48 13.85
C SER A 15 -13.63 27.39 12.78
N ALA A 16 -12.48 27.35 12.13
CA ALA A 16 -12.08 26.17 11.37
C ALA A 16 -11.73 25.09 12.41
N SER A 17 -12.58 24.07 12.55
CA SER A 17 -12.24 22.87 13.29
C SER A 17 -11.05 22.21 12.61
N VAL A 18 -9.87 22.37 13.21
CA VAL A 18 -8.71 21.54 12.90
C VAL A 18 -9.04 20.15 13.41
N TYR A 19 -9.55 19.30 12.52
CA TYR A 19 -9.60 17.87 12.79
C TYR A 19 -8.14 17.39 12.82
N ALA A 20 -7.63 17.10 14.02
CA ALA A 20 -6.43 16.30 14.16
C ALA A 20 -6.76 14.92 13.56
N SER A 21 -6.11 14.57 12.45
CA SER A 21 -6.18 13.23 11.91
C SER A 21 -5.34 12.31 12.80
N ASP A 22 -5.91 11.88 13.92
CA ASP A 22 -5.33 10.82 14.75
C ASP A 22 -5.49 9.49 14.01
N LEU A 23 -4.62 9.27 13.01
CA LEU A 23 -4.56 8.00 12.31
C LEU A 23 -4.31 6.91 13.34
N LYS A 24 -5.27 5.99 13.49
CA LYS A 24 -5.14 4.91 14.46
C LYS A 24 -3.95 4.01 14.10
N PRO A 25 -3.26 3.45 15.11
CA PRO A 25 -2.09 2.61 14.86
C PRO A 25 -2.46 1.36 14.05
N TYR A 26 -1.58 1.01 13.12
CA TYR A 26 -1.66 -0.26 12.41
C TYR A 26 -1.49 -1.45 13.35
N ARG A 27 -2.21 -2.53 13.07
CA ARG A 27 -2.06 -3.85 13.68
C ARG A 27 -1.82 -4.88 12.59
N PHE A 28 -1.08 -5.93 12.90
CA PHE A 28 -0.95 -7.07 12.01
C PHE A 28 -2.29 -7.77 11.85
N ASP A 29 -2.65 -8.10 10.62
CA ASP A 29 -3.86 -8.87 10.35
C ASP A 29 -3.66 -10.31 10.88
N SER A 30 -4.59 -10.76 11.73
CA SER A 30 -4.48 -12.00 12.51
C SER A 30 -4.72 -13.27 11.70
N MET A 31 -5.37 -13.17 10.53
CA MET A 31 -5.49 -14.24 9.54
C MET A 31 -4.49 -14.03 8.41
N GLN A 32 -3.24 -14.44 8.62
CA GLN A 32 -2.29 -14.65 7.52
C GLN A 32 -2.42 -16.09 7.06
N MET A 33 -3.49 -16.43 6.34
CA MET A 33 -3.36 -17.57 5.45
C MET A 33 -2.31 -17.16 4.42
N ASN A 34 -1.18 -17.87 4.38
CA ASN A 34 -0.32 -17.89 3.19
C ASN A 34 -1.11 -18.59 2.09
N LEU A 35 -2.13 -17.93 1.56
CA LEU A 35 -2.74 -18.30 0.30
C LEU A 35 -1.67 -18.01 -0.74
N GLY A 36 -1.06 -19.06 -1.28
CA GLY A 36 -0.19 -18.92 -2.43
C GLY A 36 -0.90 -18.11 -3.51
N ALA A 37 -0.17 -17.21 -4.16
CA ALA A 37 -0.68 -16.38 -5.27
C ALA A 37 -1.47 -17.20 -6.32
N LEU A 38 -1.15 -18.49 -6.46
CA LEU A 38 -1.87 -19.48 -7.27
C LEU A 38 -3.38 -19.57 -7.02
N PHE A 39 -3.88 -19.34 -5.79
CA PHE A 39 -5.34 -19.33 -5.53
C PHE A 39 -6.07 -18.18 -6.21
N PHE A 40 -5.31 -17.20 -6.71
CA PHE A 40 -5.75 -15.99 -7.35
C PHE A 40 -5.35 -15.92 -8.82
N ASP A 41 -4.74 -16.97 -9.38
CA ASP A 41 -4.40 -17.01 -10.80
C ASP A 41 -5.68 -17.20 -11.64
N ARG A 42 -5.93 -16.24 -12.55
CA ARG A 42 -7.01 -16.29 -13.54
C ARG A 42 -6.51 -15.66 -14.83
N ALA A 43 -6.85 -16.28 -15.96
CA ALA A 43 -6.36 -15.88 -17.29
C ALA A 43 -6.74 -14.43 -17.69
N ASP A 44 -7.82 -13.91 -17.14
CA ASP A 44 -8.38 -12.57 -17.42
C ASP A 44 -7.94 -11.50 -16.41
N ARG A 45 -7.15 -11.85 -15.40
CA ARG A 45 -6.81 -10.92 -14.32
C ARG A 45 -5.72 -9.93 -14.72
N MET A 46 -5.79 -8.74 -14.13
CA MET A 46 -4.69 -7.79 -14.13
C MET A 46 -3.39 -8.47 -13.67
N LYS A 47 -2.26 -8.15 -14.31
CA LYS A 47 -0.93 -8.64 -13.94
C LYS A 47 -0.01 -7.49 -13.54
N PRO A 48 0.96 -7.70 -12.63
CA PRO A 48 2.02 -6.72 -12.41
C PRO A 48 2.78 -6.45 -13.73
N ALA A 49 3.37 -5.26 -13.86
CA ALA A 49 4.26 -4.96 -14.96
C ALA A 49 5.51 -5.85 -14.90
N LYS A 50 6.10 -6.14 -16.07
CA LYS A 50 7.31 -6.94 -16.16
C LYS A 50 8.44 -6.29 -15.35
N SER A 51 9.16 -7.11 -14.57
CA SER A 51 10.25 -6.64 -13.72
C SER A 51 11.23 -7.76 -13.40
N ASP A 52 12.38 -7.39 -12.84
CA ASP A 52 13.37 -8.33 -12.29
C ASP A 52 13.14 -8.56 -10.79
N PHE A 53 11.95 -8.27 -10.26
CA PHE A 53 11.67 -8.36 -8.83
C PHE A 53 10.85 -9.58 -8.45
N LYS A 54 11.08 -10.09 -7.24
CA LYS A 54 10.28 -11.12 -6.58
C LYS A 54 9.89 -10.67 -5.17
N VAL A 55 8.61 -10.80 -4.82
CA VAL A 55 8.16 -10.64 -3.43
C VAL A 55 8.39 -11.94 -2.68
N ASN A 56 9.30 -11.95 -1.73
CA ASN A 56 9.62 -13.14 -0.93
C ASN A 56 8.69 -13.31 0.28
N ARG A 57 8.18 -12.20 0.82
CA ARG A 57 7.26 -12.19 1.95
C ARG A 57 6.41 -10.95 1.93
N SER A 58 5.14 -11.08 2.31
CA SER A 58 4.23 -9.97 2.56
C SER A 58 3.53 -10.18 3.90
N VAL A 59 3.44 -9.13 4.71
CA VAL A 59 2.73 -9.14 5.99
C VAL A 59 1.76 -7.97 6.01
N ALA A 60 0.46 -8.28 5.92
CA ALA A 60 -0.60 -7.28 5.89
C ALA A 60 -0.85 -6.67 7.28
N MET A 61 -1.18 -5.38 7.27
CA MET A 61 -1.52 -4.60 8.44
C MET A 61 -2.75 -3.73 8.14
N SER A 62 -3.57 -3.49 9.16
CA SER A 62 -4.72 -2.58 9.09
C SER A 62 -4.97 -1.82 10.39
N ASN A 63 -5.75 -0.75 10.32
CA ASN A 63 -6.21 -0.01 11.49
C ASN A 63 -7.75 0.09 11.52
N ASP A 64 -8.32 0.65 12.60
CA ASP A 64 -9.79 0.75 12.73
C ASP A 64 -10.42 1.81 11.80
N ASP A 65 -9.61 2.57 11.07
CA ASP A 65 -10.07 3.55 10.08
C ASP A 65 -10.11 2.94 8.65
N GLY A 66 -9.79 1.65 8.51
CA GLY A 66 -9.80 0.94 7.24
C GLY A 66 -8.55 1.15 6.39
N HIS A 67 -7.51 1.83 6.91
CA HIS A 67 -6.23 1.93 6.22
C HIS A 67 -5.55 0.56 6.16
N ARG A 68 -4.91 0.29 5.04
CA ARG A 68 -4.17 -0.94 4.75
C ARG A 68 -2.71 -0.61 4.42
N ALA A 69 -1.80 -1.40 4.98
CA ALA A 69 -0.39 -1.36 4.64
C ALA A 69 0.19 -2.78 4.63
N VAL A 70 1.32 -2.96 3.95
CA VAL A 70 1.99 -4.26 3.88
C VAL A 70 3.47 -4.09 4.10
N ILE A 71 4.06 -4.88 5.00
CA ILE A 71 5.51 -5.03 5.06
C ILE A 71 5.91 -6.07 4.00
N LEU A 72 6.69 -5.62 3.03
CA LEU A 72 7.15 -6.42 1.90
C LEU A 72 8.63 -6.73 2.05
N SER A 73 9.01 -7.98 1.79
CA SER A 73 10.38 -8.37 1.50
C SER A 73 10.53 -8.58 0.00
N LEU A 74 11.32 -7.74 -0.65
CA LEU A 74 11.51 -7.73 -2.09
C LEU A 74 12.95 -8.11 -2.44
N GLU A 75 13.12 -8.92 -3.47
CA GLU A 75 14.41 -9.32 -4.02
C GLU A 75 14.57 -8.81 -5.46
N ASN A 76 15.73 -8.25 -5.76
CA ASN A 76 16.16 -8.00 -7.13
C ASN A 76 16.84 -9.26 -7.69
N LEU A 77 16.27 -9.89 -8.70
CA LEU A 77 16.80 -11.10 -9.33
C LEU A 77 17.90 -10.81 -10.37
N SER A 78 18.08 -9.55 -10.75
CA SER A 78 19.14 -9.15 -11.68
C SER A 78 20.49 -8.99 -10.96
N SER A 79 21.59 -9.25 -11.67
CA SER A 79 22.95 -8.98 -11.19
C SER A 79 23.28 -7.48 -11.14
N GLY A 80 22.56 -6.68 -11.91
CA GLY A 80 22.66 -5.22 -11.92
C GLY A 80 21.62 -4.56 -11.02
N ARG A 81 21.91 -3.33 -10.64
CA ARG A 81 21.01 -2.44 -9.91
C ARG A 81 19.70 -2.21 -10.66
N ARG A 82 18.59 -2.16 -9.92
CA ARG A 82 17.25 -1.87 -10.45
C ARG A 82 16.50 -0.87 -9.59
N ILE A 83 15.64 -0.10 -10.24
CA ILE A 83 14.67 0.78 -9.60
C ILE A 83 13.33 0.06 -9.65
N LEU A 84 12.65 -0.01 -8.51
CA LEU A 84 11.30 -0.52 -8.43
C LEU A 84 10.33 0.57 -8.88
N GLU A 85 9.59 0.30 -9.95
CA GLU A 85 8.46 1.12 -10.38
C GLU A 85 7.17 0.60 -9.72
N PRO A 86 6.22 1.47 -9.34
CA PRO A 86 5.01 1.07 -8.62
C PRO A 86 4.24 -0.06 -9.31
N GLU A 87 4.01 0.05 -10.61
CA GLU A 87 3.20 -0.89 -11.39
C GLU A 87 3.80 -2.29 -11.50
N GLN A 88 5.07 -2.47 -11.11
CA GLN A 88 5.74 -3.77 -11.03
C GLN A 88 5.28 -4.59 -9.82
N LEU A 89 4.52 -3.96 -8.91
CA LEU A 89 3.80 -4.61 -7.84
C LEU A 89 2.30 -4.60 -8.12
N MET A 90 1.64 -5.66 -7.66
CA MET A 90 0.20 -5.78 -7.66
C MET A 90 -0.28 -6.27 -6.29
N VAL A 91 -1.32 -5.63 -5.77
CA VAL A 91 -2.01 -6.03 -4.55
C VAL A 91 -3.26 -6.82 -4.89
N ILE A 92 -3.55 -7.85 -4.09
CA ILE A 92 -4.74 -8.68 -4.19
C ILE A 92 -5.50 -8.58 -2.87
N TYR A 93 -6.78 -8.22 -2.96
CA TYR A 93 -7.69 -8.09 -1.82
C TYR A 93 -8.58 -9.32 -1.66
N ALA A 94 -9.20 -9.45 -0.49
CA ALA A 94 -10.01 -10.61 -0.12
C ALA A 94 -11.30 -10.78 -0.96
N ASP A 95 -11.80 -9.71 -1.59
CA ASP A 95 -12.90 -9.76 -2.57
C ASP A 95 -12.47 -10.30 -3.95
N GLY A 96 -11.18 -10.56 -4.12
CA GLY A 96 -10.57 -11.00 -5.37
C GLY A 96 -10.12 -9.86 -6.28
N THR A 97 -10.35 -8.60 -5.90
CA THR A 97 -9.87 -7.43 -6.64
C THR A 97 -8.34 -7.42 -6.67
N ALA A 98 -7.77 -7.20 -7.86
CA ALA A 98 -6.34 -7.11 -8.08
C ALA A 98 -5.99 -5.79 -8.76
N LEU A 99 -5.12 -5.00 -8.12
CA LEU A 99 -4.75 -3.66 -8.56
C LEU A 99 -3.24 -3.50 -8.61
N ARG A 100 -2.71 -2.92 -9.68
CA ARG A 100 -1.34 -2.43 -9.71
C ARG A 100 -1.17 -1.32 -8.69
N VAL A 101 -0.03 -1.33 -8.03
CA VAL A 101 0.37 -0.20 -7.18
C VAL A 101 0.65 0.99 -8.10
N ASN A 102 0.16 2.16 -7.72
CA ASN A 102 0.26 3.39 -8.52
C ASN A 102 1.24 4.41 -7.90
N THR A 103 1.64 4.21 -6.64
CA THR A 103 2.57 5.09 -5.94
C THR A 103 3.45 4.30 -4.98
N LEU A 104 4.68 4.78 -4.81
CA LEU A 104 5.61 4.30 -3.80
C LEU A 104 5.99 5.48 -2.90
N PRO A 105 6.18 5.27 -1.58
CA PRO A 105 6.46 6.36 -0.64
C PRO A 105 7.77 7.09 -0.96
N LYS A 106 8.69 6.43 -1.66
CA LYS A 106 9.94 6.98 -2.16
C LYS A 106 10.48 6.10 -3.29
N LYS A 107 11.47 6.62 -4.02
CA LYS A 107 12.25 5.83 -4.98
C LYS A 107 12.95 4.68 -4.26
N ILE A 108 12.64 3.45 -4.66
CA ILE A 108 13.23 2.23 -4.12
C ILE A 108 14.23 1.68 -5.13
N LEU A 109 15.50 1.63 -4.72
CA LEU A 109 16.62 1.17 -5.55
C LEU A 109 17.30 0.01 -4.85
N LEU A 110 17.44 -1.12 -5.54
CA LEU A 110 18.06 -2.34 -5.04
C LEU A 110 19.31 -2.64 -5.85
N GLU A 111 20.42 -2.96 -5.18
CA GLU A 111 21.61 -3.51 -5.83
C GLU A 111 21.32 -4.91 -6.38
N GLY A 112 22.24 -5.45 -7.18
CA GLY A 112 22.09 -6.80 -7.73
C GLY A 112 21.95 -7.84 -6.63
N TYR A 113 20.96 -8.73 -6.76
CA TYR A 113 20.65 -9.78 -5.77
C TYR A 113 20.30 -9.27 -4.35
N GLU A 114 20.07 -7.97 -4.18
CA GLU A 114 19.71 -7.41 -2.89
C GLU A 114 18.30 -7.86 -2.48
N LYS A 115 18.15 -8.17 -1.18
CA LYS A 115 16.86 -8.36 -0.51
C LYS A 115 16.63 -7.20 0.45
N ARG A 116 15.51 -6.50 0.29
CA ARG A 116 15.18 -5.35 1.14
C ARG A 116 13.73 -5.39 1.58
N ASN A 117 13.52 -5.01 2.85
CA ASN A 117 12.19 -4.84 3.41
C ASN A 117 11.74 -3.38 3.32
N PHE A 118 10.47 -3.15 3.01
CA PHE A 118 9.85 -1.82 3.07
C PHE A 118 8.35 -1.93 3.36
N THR A 119 7.77 -0.85 3.85
CA THR A 119 6.32 -0.73 4.02
C THR A 119 5.71 -0.13 2.76
N LEU A 120 4.70 -0.82 2.22
CA LEU A 120 3.83 -0.34 1.16
C LEU A 120 2.52 0.14 1.78
N GLU A 121 2.26 1.44 1.71
CA GLU A 121 0.98 2.03 2.10
C GLU A 121 -0.02 1.87 0.93
N LEU A 122 -1.21 1.34 1.21
CA LEU A 122 -2.24 1.07 0.21
C LEU A 122 -3.46 1.99 0.33
N GLY A 123 -3.54 2.77 1.40
CA GLY A 123 -4.67 3.65 1.68
C GLY A 123 -5.86 2.90 2.27
N VAL A 124 -7.05 3.49 2.17
CA VAL A 124 -8.29 2.94 2.73
C VAL A 124 -8.87 1.87 1.80
N ASN A 125 -9.19 0.70 2.35
CA ASN A 125 -9.90 -0.36 1.64
C ASN A 125 -10.71 -1.23 2.60
N ASP A 126 -11.97 -1.50 2.25
CA ASP A 126 -12.90 -2.31 3.03
C ASP A 126 -12.43 -3.77 3.15
N TYR A 127 -11.72 -4.28 2.15
CA TYR A 127 -11.27 -5.66 2.10
C TYR A 127 -9.82 -5.79 2.60
N PRO A 128 -9.50 -6.84 3.39
CA PRO A 128 -8.12 -7.15 3.78
C PRO A 128 -7.23 -7.45 2.58
N VAL A 129 -5.94 -7.17 2.74
CA VAL A 129 -4.93 -7.56 1.76
C VAL A 129 -4.62 -9.04 1.93
N VAL A 130 -4.67 -9.77 0.83
CA VAL A 130 -4.29 -11.19 0.82
C VAL A 130 -2.83 -11.36 0.43
N ALA A 131 -2.40 -10.68 -0.65
CA ALA A 131 -1.05 -10.82 -1.15
C ALA A 131 -0.59 -9.56 -1.90
N VAL A 132 0.73 -9.41 -1.98
CA VAL A 132 1.38 -8.51 -2.92
C VAL A 132 2.37 -9.33 -3.74
N VAL A 133 2.34 -9.14 -5.05
CA VAL A 133 3.11 -9.95 -6.00
C VAL A 133 3.85 -9.07 -7.00
N ALA A 134 4.97 -9.58 -7.49
CA ALA A 134 5.69 -9.08 -8.65
C ALA A 134 5.62 -10.11 -9.79
N ALA A 135 6.16 -9.75 -10.97
CA ALA A 135 6.10 -10.60 -12.16
C ALA A 135 6.84 -11.95 -12.04
N ASN A 136 7.70 -12.14 -11.03
CA ASN A 136 8.44 -13.39 -10.81
C ASN A 136 7.95 -14.19 -9.58
N ASN A 137 6.74 -13.90 -9.10
CA ASN A 137 6.09 -14.70 -8.06
C ASN A 137 5.37 -15.92 -8.67
N GLU A 138 5.48 -17.09 -8.05
CA GLU A 138 4.80 -18.30 -8.54
C GLU A 138 3.27 -18.11 -8.55
N GLY A 139 2.62 -18.50 -9.66
CA GLY A 139 1.19 -18.26 -9.88
C GLY A 139 0.86 -16.88 -10.46
N TYR A 140 1.88 -16.15 -10.94
CA TYR A 140 1.77 -14.96 -11.79
C TYR A 140 2.79 -14.97 -12.93
#